data_AF-A0A9X2X5R0-F1
#
_entry.id   AF-A0A9X2X5R0-F1
#
_cell.length_a   1.000
_cell.length_b   1.000
_cell.length_c   1.000
_cell.angle_alpha   90.00
_cell.angle_beta   90.00
_cell.angle_gamma   90.00
#
_symmetry.space_group_name_H-M   'P 1'
#
loop_
_entity.id
_entity.type
_entity.pdbx_description
1 polymer ?
#
loop_
_entity_poly.entity_id
_entity_poly.type
_entity_poly.pdbx_seq_one_letter_code
_entity_poly.pdbx_strand_id
1 'polypeptide(L)' 'MTSRNVGPGLEEKVKDAIAGELERQAENRPGTLTVRRRNGKLLVEGEIDLDDLAMVVIGSLAGGP' A
#
# COMPACT_ATOMS: atom_id res chain seq x y z
N MET A 1 -4.26 -4.47 -34.07
CA MET A 1 -5.22 -4.32 -32.96
C MET A 1 -4.44 -3.96 -31.73
N THR A 2 -4.51 -2.69 -31.33
CA THR A 2 -3.76 -2.11 -30.22
C THR A 2 -4.25 -2.67 -28.89
N SER A 3 -3.35 -3.23 -28.10
CA SER A 3 -3.60 -3.70 -26.74
C SER A 3 -4.12 -2.52 -25.92
N ARG A 4 -5.37 -2.61 -25.47
CA ARG A 4 -5.99 -1.60 -24.61
C ARG A 4 -5.38 -1.82 -23.22
N ASN A 5 -4.44 -0.97 -22.84
CA ASN A 5 -3.85 -0.96 -21.50
C ASN A 5 -4.95 -0.58 -20.51
N VAL A 6 -5.67 -1.56 -19.98
CA VAL A 6 -6.59 -1.36 -18.86
C VAL A 6 -5.67 -1.15 -17.65
N GLY A 7 -5.70 0.04 -17.06
CA GLY A 7 -4.90 0.33 -15.86
C GLY A 7 -5.15 -0.70 -14.75
N PRO A 8 -4.30 -0.75 -13.71
CA PRO A 8 -4.49 -1.68 -12.60
C PRO A 8 -5.94 -1.56 -12.09
N GLY A 9 -6.61 -2.71 -11.97
CA GLY A 9 -7.95 -2.78 -11.42
C GLY A 9 -7.97 -2.12 -10.03
N LEU A 10 -9.15 -1.70 -9.57
CA LEU A 10 -9.31 -1.05 -8.25
C LEU A 10 -8.63 -1.84 -7.13
N GLU A 11 -8.72 -3.17 -7.19
CA GLU A 11 -8.06 -4.07 -6.24
C GLU A 11 -6.54 -3.89 -6.20
N GLU A 12 -5.88 -3.81 -7.36
CA GLU A 12 -4.43 -3.61 -7.43
C GLU A 12 -4.02 -2.22 -6.95
N LYS A 13 -4.82 -1.19 -7.24
CA LYS A 13 -4.60 0.16 -6.69
C LYS A 13 -4.66 0.18 -5.17
N VAL A 14 -5.64 -0.53 -4.58
CA VAL A 14 -5.76 -0.63 -3.11
C VAL A 14 -4.58 -1.41 -2.53
N LYS A 15 -4.14 -2.50 -3.17
CA LYS A 15 -2.94 -3.25 -2.73
C LYS A 15 -1.68 -2.38 -2.77
N ASP A 16 -1.48 -1.61 -3.83
CA ASP A 16 -0.34 -0.71 -3.98
C ASP A 16 -0.38 0.41 -2.93
N ALA A 17 -1.56 0.99 -2.69
CA ALA A 17 -1.76 2.02 -1.67
C ALA A 17 -1.44 1.50 -0.26
N ILE A 18 -1.92 0.30 0.10
CA ILE A 18 -1.59 -0.35 1.37
C ILE A 18 -0.08 -0.61 1.48
N ALA A 19 0.53 -1.17 0.44
CA ALA A 19 1.95 -1.52 0.47
C ALA A 19 2.84 -0.28 0.58
N GLY A 20 2.55 0.76 -0.19
CA GLY A 20 3.30 2.02 -0.15
C GLY A 20 3.17 2.73 1.18
N GLU A 21 1.98 2.71 1.81
CA GLU A 21 1.79 3.33 3.11
C GLU A 21 2.51 2.57 4.24
N LEU A 22 2.47 1.24 4.24
CA LEU A 22 3.22 0.44 5.21
C LEU A 22 4.74 0.65 5.07
N GLU A 23 5.25 0.76 3.84
CA GLU A 23 6.65 1.08 3.58
C GLU A 23 7.01 2.49 4.06
N ARG A 24 6.17 3.48 3.79
CA ARG A 24 6.33 4.85 4.29
C ARG A 24 6.39 4.90 5.82
N GLN A 25 5.50 4.18 6.51
CA GLN A 25 5.52 4.10 7.97
C GLN A 25 6.81 3.46 8.49
N ALA A 26 7.30 2.41 7.83
CA ALA A 26 8.55 1.75 8.21
C ALA A 26 9.77 2.67 8.02
N GLU A 27 9.78 3.48 6.96
CA GLU A 27 10.81 4.49 6.71
C GLU A 27 10.80 5.61 7.75
N ASN A 28 9.60 6.04 8.19
CA ASN A 28 9.44 7.12 9.17
C ASN A 28 9.68 6.68 10.62
N ARG A 29 9.59 5.37 10.91
CA ARG A 29 9.76 4.81 12.26
C ARG A 29 10.81 3.67 12.25
N PRO A 30 12.08 3.97 11.92
CA PRO A 30 13.11 2.94 11.79
C PRO A 30 13.32 2.20 13.11
N GLY A 31 13.26 0.87 13.06
CA GLY A 31 13.45 -0.02 14.21
C GLY A 31 12.17 -0.41 14.97
N THR A 32 11.04 0.24 14.71
CA THR A 32 9.74 -0.13 15.32
C THR A 32 8.79 -0.82 14.34
N LEU A 33 9.01 -0.65 13.04
CA LEU A 33 8.25 -1.31 11.97
C LEU A 33 9.19 -1.81 10.88
N THR A 34 9.03 -3.07 10.49
CA THR A 34 9.73 -3.71 9.37
C THR A 34 8.72 -4.25 8.37
N VAL A 35 8.93 -3.93 7.09
CA VAL A 35 8.10 -4.42 5.98
C VAL A 35 8.99 -5.17 4.98
N ARG A 36 8.57 -6.36 4.55
CA ARG A 36 9.26 -7.17 3.54
C ARG A 36 8.28 -7.72 2.51
N ARG A 37 8.53 -7.47 1.23
CA ARG A 37 7.78 -8.05 0.10
C ARG A 37 8.30 -9.45 -0.25
N ARG A 38 7.40 -10.44 -0.36
CA ARG A 38 7.73 -11.78 -0.86
C ARG A 38 6.53 -12.42 -1.57
N ASN A 39 6.70 -12.79 -2.84
CA ASN A 39 5.71 -13.54 -3.63
C ASN A 39 4.28 -12.94 -3.58
N GLY A 40 4.16 -11.62 -3.78
CA GLY A 40 2.86 -10.93 -3.73
C GLY A 40 2.25 -10.79 -2.34
N LYS A 41 3.04 -11.01 -1.28
CA LYS A 41 2.63 -10.84 0.11
C LYS A 41 3.56 -9.87 0.83
N LEU A 42 3.06 -9.26 1.90
CA LEU A 42 3.83 -8.47 2.84
C LEU A 42 4.00 -9.25 4.14
N LEU A 43 5.24 -9.30 4.63
CA LEU A 43 5.53 -9.62 6.03
C LEU A 43 5.72 -8.28 6.75
N VAL A 44 4.95 -8.07 7.81
CA VAL A 44 4.93 -6.82 8.57
C VAL A 44 5.15 -7.16 10.04
N GLU A 45 6.18 -6.57 10.64
CA GLU A 45 6.57 -6.79 12.03
C GLU A 45 6.74 -5.44 12.72
N GLY A 46 5.86 -5.13 13.67
CA GLY A 46 5.87 -3.86 14.38
C GLY A 46 4.50 -3.22 14.54
N GLU A 47 4.49 -1.98 15.04
CA GLU A 47 3.28 -1.18 15.20
C GLU A 47 2.93 -0.48 13.88
N ILE A 48 1.64 -0.52 13.52
CA ILE A 48 1.08 0.14 12.34
C ILE A 48 0.14 1.24 12.83
N ASP A 49 0.27 2.41 12.23
CA ASP A 49 -0.68 3.50 12.39
C ASP A 49 -1.90 3.25 11.50
N LEU A 50 -3.01 2.82 12.12
CA LEU A 50 -4.22 2.46 11.40
C LEU A 50 -4.98 3.67 10.86
N ASP A 51 -4.84 4.84 11.49
CA ASP A 51 -5.53 6.05 11.05
C ASP A 51 -4.91 6.57 9.73
N ASP A 52 -3.57 6.65 9.68
CA ASP A 52 -2.83 6.98 8.47
C ASP A 52 -3.11 5.96 7.35
N LEU A 53 -3.10 4.66 7.68
CA LEU A 53 -3.37 3.59 6.71
C LEU A 53 -4.79 3.67 6.15
N ALA A 54 -5.79 3.90 7.00
CA ALA A 54 -7.18 4.02 6.57
C ALA A 54 -7.38 5.22 5.64
N MET A 55 -6.72 6.36 5.91
CA MET A 55 -6.81 7.57 5.10
C MET A 55 -6.32 7.32 3.67
N VAL A 56 -5.19 6.64 3.51
CA VAL A 56 -4.63 6.30 2.19
C VAL A 56 -5.54 5.34 1.42
N VAL A 57 -6.09 4.32 2.09
CA VAL A 57 -7.03 3.37 1.47
C VAL A 57 -8.29 4.09 0.98
N ILE A 58 -8.88 4.95 1.82
CA ILE A 58 -10.06 5.74 1.43
C ILE A 58 -9.74 6.67 0.24
N GLY A 59 -8.58 7.31 0.25
CA GLY A 59 -8.09 8.13 -0.87
C GLY A 59 -8.04 7.36 -2.19
N SER A 60 -7.45 6.16 -2.16
CA SER A 60 -7.33 5.30 -3.35
C SER A 60 -8.69 4.87 -3.95
N LEU A 61 -9.71 4.68 -3.09
CA LEU A 61 -11.07 4.33 -3.51
C LEU A 61 -11.86 5.54 -4.04
N ALA A 62 -11.61 6.72 -3.48
CA ALA A 62 -12.25 7.97 -3.90
C ALA A 62 -11.70 8.52 -5.23
N GLY A 63 -10.68 7.87 -5.81
CA GLY A 63 -10.01 8.30 -7.04
C GLY A 63 -8.81 9.23 -6.79
N GLY A 64 -8.34 9.33 -5.54
CA GLY A 64 -7.11 10.01 -5.20
C GLY A 64 -5.86 9.16 -5.50
N PRO A 65 -4.68 9.79 -5.66
CA PRO A 65 -3.40 9.10 -5.80
C PRO A 65 -3.07 8.21 -4.59
#